data_AF-A0A1I3K697-F1
#
_entry.id   AF-A0A1I3K697-F1
#
_cell.length_a   1.000
_cell.length_b   1.000
_cell.length_c   1.000
_cell.angle_alpha   90.00
_cell.angle_beta   90.00
_cell.angle_gamma   90.00
#
_symmetry.space_group_name_H-M   'P 1'
#
loop_
_entity.id
_entity.type
_entity.pdbx_description
1 polymer ?
#
loop_
_entity_poly.entity_id
_entity_poly.type
_entity_poly.pdbx_seq_one_letter_code
_entity_poly.pdbx_strand_id
1 'polypeptide(L)'
;MGIFIKNPETERKARELARRRGSSLTAAVDQALDEALKAETLAPRRKRSLEEIRAATDRFRKATGLDQLPSTPITKAEWDALWPTGIPEIDNL
;
A
#
# COMPACT_ATOMS: atom_id res chain seq x y z
N MET A 1 -2.77 -12.66 28.29
CA MET A 1 -2.50 -13.17 26.93
C MET A 1 -1.01 -12.92 26.65
N GLY A 2 -0.29 -13.87 26.06
CA GLY A 2 1.17 -13.80 25.92
C GLY A 2 1.62 -13.93 24.47
N ILE A 3 2.64 -13.16 24.08
CA ILE A 3 3.30 -13.28 22.78
C ILE A 3 4.59 -14.08 22.93
N PHE A 4 4.84 -15.01 22.00
CA PHE A 4 6.09 -15.77 21.96
C PHE A 4 7.00 -15.24 20.85
N ILE A 5 8.14 -14.67 21.24
CA ILE A 5 9.12 -14.11 20.31
C ILE A 5 10.15 -15.20 19.98
N LYS A 6 10.08 -15.75 18.76
CA LYS A 6 10.99 -16.83 18.32
C LYS A 6 12.43 -16.38 18.10
N ASN A 7 12.65 -15.09 17.86
CA ASN A 7 13.98 -14.53 17.58
C ASN A 7 14.64 -14.04 18.89
N PRO A 8 15.78 -14.64 19.31
CA PRO A 8 16.44 -14.27 20.56
C PRO A 8 16.95 -12.82 20.59
N GLU A 9 17.35 -12.27 19.44
CA GLU A 9 17.78 -10.86 19.37
C GLU A 9 16.61 -9.90 19.61
N THR A 10 15.41 -10.27 19.15
CA THR A 10 14.20 -9.46 19.40
C THR A 10 13.84 -9.47 20.88
N GLU A 11 13.92 -10.63 21.54
CA GLU A 11 13.70 -10.72 22.99
C GLU A 11 14.74 -9.90 23.77
N ARG A 12 16.03 -10.00 23.41
CA ARG A 12 17.11 -9.20 24.01
C ARG A 12 16.83 -7.70 23.91
N LYS A 13 16.40 -7.23 22.73
CA LYS A 13 16.02 -5.82 22.50
C LYS A 13 14.83 -5.39 23.34
N ALA A 14 13.78 -6.22 23.43
CA ALA A 14 12.61 -5.93 24.25
C ALA A 14 12.95 -5.82 25.74
N ARG A 15 13.82 -6.71 26.24
CA ARG A 15 14.32 -6.66 27.63
C ARG A 15 15.21 -5.45 27.90
N GLU A 16 16.07 -5.08 26.98
CA GLU A 16 16.87 -3.86 27.06
C GLU A 16 15.98 -2.61 27.10
N LEU A 17 14.97 -2.55 26.23
CA LEU A 17 14.01 -1.43 26.20
C LEU A 17 13.27 -1.28 27.53
N ALA A 18 12.80 -2.38 28.10
CA ALA A 18 12.13 -2.40 29.40
C ALA A 18 13.04 -1.89 30.53
N ARG A 19 14.30 -2.34 30.55
CA ARG A 19 15.30 -1.86 31.53
C ARG A 19 15.54 -0.35 31.41
N ARG A 20 15.71 0.16 30.19
CA ARG A 20 15.93 1.60 29.95
C ARG A 20 14.73 2.45 30.35
N ARG A 21 13.52 1.94 30.16
CA ARG A 21 12.26 2.63 30.52
C ARG A 21 11.89 2.48 31.99
N GLY A 22 12.54 1.58 32.74
CA GLY A 22 12.18 1.27 34.13
C GLY A 22 10.78 0.64 34.24
N SER A 23 10.31 -0.03 33.19
CA SER A 23 8.96 -0.59 33.09
C SER A 23 8.98 -2.11 32.95
N SER A 24 7.82 -2.75 33.08
CA SER A 24 7.70 -4.19 32.77
C SER A 24 7.95 -4.44 31.28
N LEU A 25 8.34 -5.69 30.94
CA LEU A 25 8.55 -6.10 29.55
C LEU A 25 7.29 -5.87 28.70
N THR A 26 6.12 -6.21 29.24
CA THR A 26 4.83 -6.00 28.58
C THR A 26 4.58 -4.51 28.34
N ALA A 27 4.73 -3.66 29.36
CA ALA A 27 4.49 -2.22 29.22
C ALA A 27 5.45 -1.56 28.22
N ALA A 28 6.71 -2.00 28.19
CA ALA A 28 7.71 -1.47 27.27
C ALA A 28 7.36 -1.80 25.81
N VAL A 29 6.93 -3.05 25.54
CA VAL A 29 6.52 -3.49 24.20
C VAL A 29 5.22 -2.82 23.78
N ASP A 30 4.23 -2.77 24.67
CA ASP A 30 2.94 -2.12 24.43
C ASP A 30 3.12 -0.65 24.00
N GLN A 31 3.86 0.13 24.80
CA GLN A 31 4.13 1.53 24.48
C GLN A 31 4.94 1.69 23.17
N ALA A 32 5.89 0.80 22.89
CA ALA A 32 6.66 0.86 21.64
C ALA A 32 5.80 0.57 20.40
N LEU A 33 4.85 -0.36 20.52
CA LEU A 33 3.89 -0.65 19.45
C LEU A 33 2.94 0.53 19.24
N ASP A 34 2.43 1.14 20.31
CA ASP A 34 1.62 2.35 20.23
C ASP A 34 2.34 3.50 19.52
N GLU A 35 3.62 3.73 19.86
CA GLU A 35 4.46 4.75 19.23
C GLU A 35 4.64 4.46 17.73
N ALA A 36 4.93 3.21 17.36
CA ALA A 36 5.09 2.80 15.96
C ALA A 36 3.78 2.94 15.16
N LEU A 37 2.66 2.47 15.71
CA LEU A 37 1.34 2.57 15.06
C LEU A 37 0.90 4.02 14.89
N LYS A 38 1.16 4.88 15.88
CA LYS A 38 0.92 6.33 15.74
C LYS A 38 1.76 6.94 14.63
N ALA A 39 3.04 6.59 14.55
CA ALA A 39 3.93 7.07 13.49
C ALA A 39 3.46 6.61 12.09
N GLU A 40 3.01 5.37 11.95
CA GLU A 40 2.47 4.84 10.69
C GLU A 40 1.12 5.47 10.30
N THR A 41 0.23 5.67 11.28
CA THR A 41 -1.08 6.30 11.05
C THR A 41 -0.94 7.77 10.62
N LEU A 42 0.09 8.45 11.11
CA LEU A 42 0.40 9.85 10.78
C LEU A 42 1.18 10.03 9.49
N ALA A 43 1.57 8.96 8.78
CA ALA A 43 2.14 9.06 7.45
C ALA A 43 1.00 9.02 6.40
N PRO A 44 0.38 10.15 6.01
CA PRO A 44 -0.52 10.14 4.88
C PRO A 44 0.28 9.62 3.68
N ARG A 45 -0.21 8.57 3.01
CA ARG A 45 0.27 8.28 1.65
C ARG A 45 0.15 9.59 0.89
N ARG A 46 1.29 10.16 0.48
CA ARG A 46 1.33 11.39 -0.30
C ARG A 46 0.33 11.24 -1.44
N LYS A 47 -0.76 12.03 -1.39
CA LYS A 47 -1.70 12.09 -2.50
C LYS A 47 -0.90 12.57 -3.69
N ARG A 48 -0.81 11.73 -4.71
CA ARG A 48 -0.05 12.08 -5.91
C ARG A 48 -0.72 13.27 -6.57
N SER A 49 0.06 14.24 -7.02
CA SER A 49 -0.48 15.31 -7.85
C SER A 49 -0.95 14.74 -9.20
N LEU A 50 -1.83 15.46 -9.89
CA LEU A 50 -2.23 15.08 -11.25
C LEU A 50 -1.01 14.98 -12.19
N GLU A 51 0.00 15.82 -11.98
CA GLU A 51 1.25 15.78 -12.73
C GLU A 51 2.05 14.50 -12.45
N GLU A 52 2.13 14.07 -11.18
CA GLU A 52 2.80 12.82 -10.80
C GLU A 52 2.11 11.59 -11.40
N ILE A 53 0.77 11.63 -11.49
CA ILE A 53 -0.03 10.59 -12.14
C ILE A 53 0.27 10.57 -13.64
N ARG A 54 0.21 11.73 -14.32
CA ARG A 54 0.53 11.84 -15.75
C ARG A 54 1.94 11.33 -16.06
N ALA A 55 2.94 11.78 -15.29
CA ALA A 55 4.32 11.34 -15.45
C ALA A 55 4.51 9.83 -15.20
N ALA A 56 3.74 9.23 -14.28
CA ALA A 56 3.74 7.78 -14.10
C ALA A 56 3.15 7.06 -15.31
N THR A 57 2.02 7.54 -15.84
CA THR A 57 1.38 7.02 -17.06
C THR A 57 2.30 7.12 -18.27
N ASP A 58 2.99 8.25 -18.47
CA ASP A 58 3.90 8.44 -19.59
C ASP A 58 5.10 7.48 -19.54
N ARG A 59 5.67 7.27 -18.35
CA ARG A 59 6.75 6.30 -18.15
C ARG A 59 6.30 4.88 -18.48
N PHE A 60 5.12 4.50 -18.03
CA PHE A 60 4.54 3.19 -18.34
C PHE A 60 4.31 3.02 -19.84
N ARG A 61 3.74 4.03 -20.51
CA ARG A 61 3.48 3.99 -21.95
C ARG A 61 4.76 3.82 -22.76
N LYS A 62 5.82 4.56 -22.42
CA LYS A 62 7.14 4.40 -23.06
C LYS A 62 7.75 3.02 -22.82
N ALA A 63 7.63 2.49 -21.60
CA ALA A 63 8.20 1.17 -21.26
C ALA A 63 7.50 0.02 -21.98
N THR A 64 6.25 0.20 -22.39
CA THR A 64 5.41 -0.83 -23.02
C THR A 64 5.23 -0.62 -24.52
N GLY A 65 5.84 0.41 -25.11
CA GLY A 65 5.65 0.80 -26.52
C GLY A 65 4.25 1.36 -26.83
N LEU A 66 3.43 1.60 -25.81
CA LEU A 66 2.10 2.19 -25.95
C LEU A 66 2.16 3.70 -26.22
N ASP A 67 3.32 4.32 -26.11
CA ASP A 67 3.55 5.71 -26.47
C ASP A 67 3.30 5.97 -27.96
N GLN A 68 3.46 4.95 -28.81
CA GLN A 68 3.19 5.02 -30.25
C GLN A 68 1.71 4.84 -30.60
N LEU A 69 0.91 4.32 -29.66
CA LEU A 69 -0.53 4.12 -29.88
C LEU A 69 -1.32 5.35 -29.41
N PRO A 70 -2.35 5.78 -30.16
CA PRO A 70 -3.18 6.89 -29.74
C PRO A 70 -3.83 6.59 -28.38
N SER A 71 -3.71 7.54 -27.45
CA SER A 71 -4.41 7.48 -26.15
C SER A 71 -5.86 7.93 -26.29
N THR A 72 -6.53 7.52 -27.37
CA THR A 72 -7.92 7.86 -27.60
C THR A 72 -8.78 7.00 -26.69
N PRO A 73 -9.58 7.60 -25.80
CA PRO A 73 -10.57 6.84 -25.03
C PRO A 73 -11.53 6.19 -26.01
N ILE A 74 -11.72 4.89 -25.87
CA ILE A 74 -12.79 4.19 -26.60
C ILE A 74 -14.14 4.64 -26.04
N THR A 75 -15.11 4.83 -26.93
CA THR A 75 -16.49 5.11 -26.57
C THR A 75 -17.18 3.83 -26.09
N LYS A 76 -18.28 3.98 -25.32
CA LYS A 76 -19.10 2.84 -24.89
C LYS A 76 -19.62 2.03 -26.09
N ALA A 77 -20.03 2.71 -27.17
CA ALA A 77 -20.48 2.06 -28.39
C ALA A 77 -19.37 1.22 -29.06
N GLU A 78 -18.13 1.74 -29.10
CA GLU A 78 -16.97 0.98 -29.61
C GLU A 78 -16.62 -0.22 -28.72
N TRP A 79 -16.76 -0.07 -27.38
CA TRP A 79 -16.58 -1.18 -26.44
C TRP A 79 -17.63 -2.28 -26.62
N ASP A 80 -18.90 -1.91 -26.73
CA ASP A 80 -20.01 -2.86 -26.89
C ASP A 80 -19.90 -3.61 -28.24
N ALA A 81 -19.37 -2.96 -29.27
CA ALA A 81 -19.11 -3.59 -30.57
C ALA A 81 -17.98 -4.64 -30.51
N LEU A 82 -17.00 -4.48 -29.61
CA LEU A 82 -15.94 -5.48 -29.40
C LEU A 82 -16.45 -6.71 -28.64
N TRP A 83 -17.52 -6.57 -27.85
CA TRP A 83 -18.10 -7.63 -27.03
C TRP A 83 -19.62 -7.76 -27.20
N PRO A 84 -20.10 -8.21 -28.38
CA PRO A 84 -21.51 -8.15 -28.75
C PRO A 84 -22.44 -9.01 -27.88
N THR A 85 -21.93 -10.02 -27.17
CA THR A 85 -22.72 -10.85 -26.24
C THR A 85 -22.63 -10.39 -24.77
N GLY A 86 -21.97 -9.25 -24.51
CA GLY A 86 -21.68 -8.79 -23.16
C GLY A 86 -20.68 -9.71 -22.44
N ILE A 87 -20.19 -9.25 -21.28
CA ILE A 87 -19.48 -10.11 -20.32
C ILE A 87 -20.37 -10.11 -19.08
N PRO A 88 -21.11 -11.19 -18.80
CA PRO A 88 -22.09 -11.24 -17.71
C PRO A 88 -21.51 -10.83 -16.35
N GLU A 89 -20.21 -11.06 -16.11
CA GLU A 89 -19.53 -10.68 -14.88
C GLU A 89 -19.20 -9.17 -14.75
N ILE A 90 -19.19 -8.42 -15.85
CA ILE A 90 -18.82 -6.99 -15.88
C ILE A 90 -20.05 -6.10 -16.03
N ASP A 91 -21.08 -6.55 -16.75
CA ASP A 91 -22.27 -5.74 -17.04
C ASP A 91 -23.22 -5.55 -15.83
N ASN A 92 -22.95 -6.22 -14.70
CA ASN A 92 -23.75 -6.16 -13.46
C ASN A 92 -23.06 -5.42 -12.29
N LEU A 93 -21.95 -4.71 -12.54
CA LEU A 93 -21.24 -3.86 -11.56
C LEU A 93 -21.50 -2.38 -11.83
#